data_AF-A0A2G0WBU3-F1
#
_entry.id   AF-A0A2G0WBU3-F1
#
_cell.length_a   1.000
_cell.length_b   1.000
_cell.length_c   1.000
_cell.angle_alpha   90.00
_cell.angle_beta   90.00
_cell.angle_gamma   90.00
#
_symmetry.space_group_name_H-M   'P 1'
#
loop_
_entity.id
_entity.type
_entity.pdbx_description
1 polymer ?
#
loop_
_entity_poly.entity_id
_entity_poly.type
_entity_poly.pdbx_seq_one_letter_code
_entity_poly.pdbx_strand_id
1 'polypeptide(L)'
;MNISEFKKGLEGCVPDIADLAKLGLLPDDVDQFRRSFFILEREERLNDLGLPGQLGELFERYDPSNVEIGMLRFGLEPQKKNSNWVIGKVEADLLVVDMVSGEVGVEGFTAVPKHMLWRCAKNGESLLAALLPAACFLGRCLHDEELAGDEHRRKSCVEACVIEAGGELYRPFYQMLIGF
;
A
#
# COMPACT_ATOMS: atom_id res chain seq x y z
N MET A 1 -6.88 10.61 5.22
CA MET A 1 -7.93 9.62 4.90
C MET A 1 -8.15 8.75 6.13
N ASN A 2 -9.40 8.42 6.46
CA ASN A 2 -9.69 7.44 7.52
C ASN A 2 -9.76 6.01 6.96
N ILE A 3 -9.73 4.99 7.83
CA ILE A 3 -9.71 3.58 7.38
C ILE A 3 -10.98 3.17 6.64
N SER A 4 -12.14 3.67 7.05
CA SER A 4 -13.39 3.34 6.36
C SER A 4 -13.41 3.86 4.93
N GLU A 5 -12.87 5.06 4.70
CA GLU A 5 -12.67 5.64 3.37
C GLU A 5 -11.67 4.82 2.56
N PHE A 6 -10.53 4.47 3.16
CA PHE A 6 -9.51 3.67 2.49
C PHE A 6 -10.04 2.31 2.05
N LYS A 7 -10.70 1.58 2.96
CA LYS A 7 -11.29 0.27 2.68
C LYS A 7 -12.31 0.35 1.54
N LYS A 8 -13.28 1.27 1.65
CA LYS A 8 -14.30 1.44 0.61
C LYS A 8 -13.69 1.87 -0.73
N GLY A 9 -12.67 2.73 -0.70
CA GLY A 9 -11.93 3.13 -1.89
C GLY A 9 -11.24 1.94 -2.55
N LEU A 10 -10.52 1.13 -1.76
CA LEU A 10 -9.79 -0.03 -2.24
C LEU A 10 -10.75 -1.08 -2.84
N GLU A 11 -11.88 -1.36 -2.19
CA GLU A 11 -12.95 -2.22 -2.72
C GLU A 11 -13.52 -1.67 -4.04
N GLY A 12 -13.56 -0.35 -4.21
CA GLY A 12 -13.96 0.30 -5.46
C GLY A 12 -12.93 0.19 -6.59
N CYS A 13 -11.69 -0.22 -6.29
CA CYS A 13 -10.61 -0.43 -7.27
C CYS A 13 -10.55 -1.89 -7.76
N VAL A 14 -11.36 -2.80 -7.22
CA VAL A 14 -11.36 -4.23 -7.59
C VAL A 14 -11.64 -4.40 -9.09
N PRO A 15 -10.76 -5.06 -9.86
CA PRO A 15 -11.03 -5.34 -11.27
C PRO A 15 -12.20 -6.31 -11.46
N ASP A 16 -12.88 -6.19 -12.60
CA ASP A 16 -13.98 -7.08 -12.94
C ASP A 16 -13.48 -8.51 -13.19
N ILE A 17 -14.27 -9.50 -12.75
CA ILE A 17 -13.94 -10.93 -12.90
C ILE A 17 -13.77 -11.28 -14.39
N ALA A 18 -14.63 -10.73 -15.26
CA ALA A 18 -14.57 -10.99 -16.69
C ALA A 18 -13.29 -10.41 -17.31
N ASP A 19 -12.80 -9.27 -16.82
CA ASP A 19 -11.57 -8.66 -17.31
C ASP A 19 -10.33 -9.45 -16.86
N LEU A 20 -10.30 -9.92 -15.61
CA LEU A 20 -9.24 -10.80 -15.12
C LEU A 20 -9.24 -12.16 -15.83
N ALA A 21 -10.41 -12.74 -16.13
CA ALA A 21 -10.52 -14.01 -16.85
C ALA A 21 -9.97 -13.92 -18.28
N LYS A 22 -10.07 -12.76 -18.95
CA LYS A 22 -9.47 -12.54 -20.29
C LYS A 22 -7.95 -12.63 -20.29
N LEU A 23 -7.30 -12.43 -19.14
CA LEU A 23 -5.85 -12.57 -18.98
C LEU A 23 -5.39 -14.03 -18.91
N GLY A 24 -6.31 -14.99 -18.99
CA GLY A 24 -6.01 -16.42 -18.89
C GLY A 24 -5.72 -16.90 -17.47
N LEU A 25 -6.07 -16.11 -16.45
CA LEU A 25 -5.96 -16.49 -15.05
C LEU A 25 -6.94 -17.62 -14.72
N LEU A 26 -6.51 -18.55 -13.87
CA LEU A 26 -7.40 -19.58 -13.34
C LEU A 26 -8.39 -18.95 -12.36
N PRO A 27 -9.59 -19.54 -12.16
CA PRO A 27 -10.59 -19.01 -11.22
C PRO A 27 -10.03 -18.74 -9.82
N ASP A 28 -9.20 -19.66 -9.30
CA ASP A 28 -8.57 -19.52 -7.99
C ASP A 28 -7.59 -18.33 -7.94
N ASP A 29 -6.86 -18.08 -9.03
CA ASP A 29 -5.94 -16.93 -9.14
C ASP A 29 -6.72 -15.61 -9.22
N VAL A 30 -7.85 -15.59 -9.92
CA VAL A 30 -8.76 -14.43 -9.97
C VAL A 30 -9.30 -14.12 -8.58
N ASP A 31 -9.75 -15.13 -7.84
CA ASP A 31 -10.25 -14.96 -6.48
C ASP A 31 -9.15 -14.50 -5.53
N GLN A 32 -7.94 -15.08 -5.63
CA GLN A 32 -6.80 -14.65 -4.84
C GLN A 32 -6.42 -13.19 -5.13
N PHE A 33 -6.37 -12.82 -6.41
CA PHE A 33 -6.07 -11.46 -6.82
C PHE A 33 -7.11 -10.48 -6.27
N ARG A 34 -8.40 -10.77 -6.41
CA ARG A 34 -9.46 -9.88 -5.92
C ARG A 34 -9.40 -9.72 -4.41
N ARG A 35 -9.04 -10.76 -3.65
CA ARG A 35 -8.88 -10.71 -2.20
C ARG A 35 -7.85 -9.65 -1.75
N SER A 36 -6.91 -9.24 -2.60
CA SER A 36 -5.94 -8.20 -2.23
C SER A 36 -6.52 -6.79 -2.13
N PHE A 37 -7.77 -6.59 -2.54
CA PHE A 37 -8.47 -5.32 -2.43
C PHE A 37 -9.46 -5.28 -1.26
N PHE A 38 -9.62 -6.39 -0.53
CA PHE A 38 -10.55 -6.49 0.59
C PHE A 38 -9.81 -6.52 1.92
N ILE A 39 -10.23 -5.64 2.83
CA ILE A 39 -9.72 -5.60 4.19
C ILE A 39 -10.79 -6.16 5.13
N LEU A 40 -10.47 -7.28 5.77
CA LEU A 40 -11.40 -7.96 6.66
C LEU A 40 -11.31 -7.38 8.07
N GLU A 41 -12.46 -7.27 8.75
CA GLU A 41 -12.47 -6.93 10.18
C GLU A 41 -12.01 -8.16 10.96
N ARG A 42 -11.22 -7.95 12.02
CA ARG A 42 -10.78 -9.06 12.86
C ARG A 42 -11.92 -9.54 13.74
N GLU A 43 -11.96 -10.85 13.98
CA GLU A 43 -12.82 -11.42 15.01
C GLU A 43 -12.39 -10.93 16.41
N GLU A 44 -11.07 -10.88 16.64
CA GLU A 44 -10.47 -10.38 17.86
C GLU A 44 -9.56 -9.18 17.56
N ARG A 45 -9.80 -8.06 18.25
CA ARG A 45 -8.96 -6.87 18.10
C ARG A 45 -7.57 -7.12 18.67
N LEU A 46 -6.55 -6.58 17.99
CA LEU A 46 -5.24 -6.44 18.61
C LEU A 46 -5.32 -5.31 19.65
N ASN A 47 -4.85 -5.58 20.87
CA ASN A 47 -4.92 -4.61 21.95
C ASN A 47 -3.60 -3.84 22.07
N ASP A 48 -3.70 -2.51 22.15
CA ASP A 48 -2.62 -1.59 22.52
C ASP A 48 -1.33 -1.82 21.73
N LEU A 49 -1.43 -1.76 20.40
CA LEU A 49 -0.24 -1.86 19.56
C LEU A 49 0.72 -0.71 19.88
N GLY A 50 0.20 0.49 20.11
CA GLY A 50 1.02 1.70 20.27
C GLY A 50 1.65 2.17 18.96
N LEU A 51 1.10 1.72 17.82
CA LEU A 51 1.35 2.29 16.49
C LEU A 51 0.44 3.51 16.33
N PRO A 52 0.98 4.71 16.06
CA PRO A 52 0.18 5.93 16.01
C PRO A 52 -0.75 5.99 14.79
N GLY A 53 -1.84 6.74 14.95
CA GLY A 53 -2.70 7.20 13.85
C GLY A 53 -3.54 6.10 13.20
N GLN A 54 -3.97 6.36 11.96
CA GLN A 54 -4.83 5.47 11.19
C GLN A 54 -4.19 4.12 10.85
N LEU A 55 -2.86 4.00 10.89
CA LEU A 55 -2.23 2.69 10.74
C LEU A 55 -2.42 1.84 12.00
N GLY A 56 -2.32 2.42 13.20
CA GLY A 56 -2.65 1.71 14.44
C GLY A 56 -4.05 1.14 14.41
N GLU A 57 -5.04 1.99 14.13
CA GLU A 57 -6.44 1.57 14.06
C GLU A 57 -6.68 0.53 12.93
N LEU A 58 -5.95 0.61 11.81
CA LEU A 58 -6.03 -0.38 10.72
C LEU A 58 -5.65 -1.76 11.25
N PHE A 59 -4.49 -1.88 11.89
CA PHE A 59 -4.00 -3.18 12.38
C PHE A 59 -4.77 -3.67 13.62
N GLU A 60 -5.26 -2.78 14.47
CA GLU A 60 -6.03 -3.15 15.66
C GLU A 60 -7.39 -3.74 15.32
N ARG A 61 -8.09 -3.14 14.35
CA ARG A 61 -9.47 -3.52 14.00
C ARG A 61 -9.56 -4.47 12.82
N TYR A 62 -8.58 -4.44 11.93
CA TYR A 62 -8.64 -5.13 10.65
C TYR A 62 -7.41 -5.99 10.39
N ASP A 63 -7.56 -6.93 9.48
CA ASP A 63 -6.48 -7.73 8.92
C ASP A 63 -6.15 -7.25 7.49
N PRO A 64 -5.10 -6.44 7.32
CA PRO A 64 -4.65 -5.99 6.01
C PRO A 64 -3.68 -6.97 5.34
N SER A 65 -3.42 -8.17 5.89
CA SER A 65 -2.33 -9.04 5.40
C SER A 65 -2.49 -9.51 3.95
N ASN A 66 -3.71 -9.49 3.43
CA ASN A 66 -3.99 -9.82 2.03
C ASN A 66 -3.77 -8.62 1.09
N VAL A 67 -3.69 -7.40 1.62
CA VAL A 67 -3.60 -6.19 0.81
C VAL A 67 -2.25 -6.11 0.11
N GLU A 68 -2.31 -6.04 -1.21
CA GLU A 68 -1.16 -5.92 -2.10
C GLU A 68 -1.43 -4.85 -3.15
N ILE A 69 -0.54 -3.85 -3.20
CA ILE A 69 -0.63 -2.72 -4.13
C ILE A 69 0.71 -2.63 -4.85
N GLY A 70 0.76 -3.10 -6.08
CA GLY A 70 2.01 -3.30 -6.81
C GLY A 70 2.92 -4.24 -6.02
N MET A 71 4.07 -3.74 -5.58
CA MET A 71 5.04 -4.51 -4.79
C MET A 71 4.96 -4.28 -3.28
N LEU A 72 4.05 -3.41 -2.82
CA LEU A 72 3.81 -3.15 -1.40
C LEU A 72 2.80 -4.15 -0.84
N ARG A 73 3.14 -4.76 0.30
CA ARG A 73 2.26 -5.68 1.04
C ARG A 73 2.25 -5.30 2.52
N PHE A 74 1.07 -5.24 3.12
CA PHE A 74 0.98 -5.12 4.58
C PHE A 74 1.27 -6.46 5.27
N GLY A 75 1.83 -6.39 6.47
CA GLY A 75 2.01 -7.56 7.33
C GLY A 75 0.71 -7.97 8.01
N LEU A 76 0.74 -9.11 8.71
CA LEU A 76 -0.36 -9.51 9.59
C LEU A 76 -0.42 -8.61 10.83
N GLU A 77 0.73 -8.30 11.43
CA GLU A 77 0.82 -7.48 12.64
C GLU A 77 2.06 -6.58 12.58
N PRO A 78 1.99 -5.36 13.13
CA PRO A 78 3.16 -4.49 13.27
C PRO A 78 4.17 -5.08 14.26
N GLN A 79 5.45 -4.99 13.92
CA GLN A 79 6.55 -5.43 14.80
C GLN A 79 7.41 -4.26 15.22
N LYS A 80 7.62 -4.07 16.53
CA LYS A 80 8.59 -3.08 17.03
C LYS A 80 10.00 -3.56 16.70
N LYS A 81 10.77 -2.75 15.98
CA LYS A 81 12.19 -2.99 15.70
C LYS A 81 12.97 -1.69 15.85
N ASN A 82 13.85 -1.64 16.84
CA ASN A 82 14.62 -0.44 17.17
C ASN A 82 13.70 0.77 17.42
N SER A 83 13.86 1.84 16.64
CA SER A 83 13.06 3.08 16.70
C SER A 83 11.88 3.08 15.73
N ASN A 84 11.57 1.94 15.08
CA ASN A 84 10.58 1.86 14.02
C ASN A 84 9.56 0.74 14.27
N TRP A 85 8.37 0.92 13.72
CA TRP A 85 7.40 -0.14 13.51
C TRP A 85 7.55 -0.72 12.12
N VAL A 86 7.74 -2.03 12.00
CA VAL A 86 7.65 -2.74 10.71
C VAL A 86 6.19 -3.11 10.49
N ILE A 87 5.58 -2.59 9.43
CA ILE A 87 4.14 -2.75 9.13
C ILE A 87 3.88 -3.58 7.87
N GLY A 88 4.93 -3.95 7.13
CA GLY A 88 4.80 -4.65 5.87
C GLY A 88 6.13 -4.72 5.13
N LYS A 89 6.04 -4.90 3.81
CA LYS A 89 7.19 -4.99 2.92
C LYS A 89 6.93 -4.29 1.59
N VAL A 90 8.03 -3.90 0.96
CA VAL A 90 8.08 -3.49 -0.44
C VAL A 90 9.11 -4.42 -1.09
N GLU A 91 8.62 -5.38 -1.88
CA GLU A 91 9.40 -6.57 -2.27
C GLU A 91 10.06 -7.28 -1.07
N ALA A 92 11.39 -7.25 -1.00
CA ALA A 92 12.19 -7.84 0.07
C ALA A 92 12.47 -6.86 1.23
N ASP A 93 12.28 -5.56 1.01
CA ASP A 93 12.60 -4.50 1.95
C ASP A 93 11.45 -4.21 2.91
N LEU A 94 11.78 -3.59 4.06
CA LEU A 94 10.84 -3.41 5.15
C LEU A 94 10.07 -2.09 5.00
N LEU A 95 8.74 -2.16 5.01
CA LEU A 95 7.90 -0.97 5.16
C LEU A 95 7.81 -0.62 6.65
N VAL A 96 8.26 0.59 6.99
CA VAL A 96 8.42 1.02 8.37
C VAL A 96 7.72 2.34 8.67
N VAL A 97 7.38 2.55 9.95
CA VAL A 97 6.92 3.82 10.51
C VAL A 97 7.89 4.24 11.60
N ASP A 98 8.48 5.42 11.48
CA ASP A 98 9.34 6.00 12.52
C ASP A 98 8.50 6.35 13.76
N MET A 99 8.90 5.87 14.93
CA MET A 99 8.10 6.01 16.16
C MET A 99 8.04 7.45 16.69
N VAL A 100 8.93 8.34 16.25
CA VAL A 100 9.03 9.71 16.76
C VAL A 100 8.27 10.68 15.87
N SER A 101 8.54 10.64 14.57
CA SER A 101 7.97 11.51 13.56
C SER A 101 6.66 10.99 12.97
N GLY A 102 6.42 9.67 13.04
CA GLY A 102 5.33 9.00 12.35
C GLY A 102 5.54 8.86 10.83
N GLU A 103 6.68 9.30 10.29
CA GLU A 103 6.98 9.20 8.85
C GLU A 103 7.05 7.73 8.43
N VAL A 104 6.48 7.44 7.25
CA VAL A 104 6.49 6.10 6.65
C VAL A 104 7.60 6.04 5.60
N GLY A 105 8.39 4.97 5.62
CA GLY A 105 9.44 4.75 4.63
C GLY A 105 9.74 3.28 4.39
N VAL A 106 10.68 3.02 3.48
CA VAL A 106 11.21 1.70 3.18
C VAL A 106 12.66 1.64 3.66
N GLU A 107 12.95 0.69 4.53
CA GLU A 107 14.31 0.37 4.97
C GLU A 107 14.82 -0.88 4.26
N GLY A 108 16.04 -0.78 3.74
CA GLY A 108 16.69 -1.90 3.08
C GLY A 108 16.90 -3.09 4.03
N PHE A 109 16.71 -4.32 3.54
CA PHE A 109 16.95 -5.54 4.32
C PHE A 109 18.44 -5.78 4.67
N THR A 110 19.35 -4.93 4.17
CA THR A 110 20.80 -5.09 4.32
C THR A 110 21.29 -4.93 5.77
N ALA A 111 22.51 -5.39 6.04
CA ALA A 111 23.16 -5.29 7.35
C ALA A 111 23.47 -3.85 7.80
N VAL A 112 23.28 -2.84 6.95
CA VAL A 112 23.50 -1.43 7.31
C VAL A 112 22.28 -0.93 8.08
N PRO A 113 22.40 -0.61 9.38
CA PRO A 113 21.27 -0.13 10.15
C PRO A 113 20.74 1.19 9.59
N LYS A 114 19.42 1.33 9.49
CA LYS A 114 18.71 2.58 9.16
C LYS A 114 19.00 3.15 7.77
N HIS A 115 19.31 2.31 6.79
CA HIS A 115 19.38 2.76 5.40
C HIS A 115 17.95 2.90 4.83
N MET A 116 17.43 4.13 4.90
CA MET A 116 16.17 4.50 4.26
C MET A 116 16.37 4.54 2.73
N LEU A 117 15.74 3.62 2.03
CA LEU A 117 15.76 3.56 0.56
C LEU A 117 14.80 4.59 -0.03
N TRP A 118 13.59 4.64 0.52
CA TRP A 118 12.53 5.53 0.07
C TRP A 118 11.74 6.10 1.24
N ARG A 119 11.32 7.35 1.12
CA ARG A 119 10.27 7.93 1.96
C ARG A 119 8.94 7.73 1.26
N CYS A 120 7.93 7.24 1.96
CA CYS A 120 6.64 6.87 1.37
C CYS A 120 5.55 7.89 1.68
N ALA A 121 5.48 8.40 2.91
CA ALA A 121 4.47 9.38 3.32
C ALA A 121 4.84 10.06 4.64
N LYS A 122 4.31 11.27 4.86
CA LYS A 122 4.53 12.02 6.10
C LYS A 122 3.95 11.36 7.36
N ASN A 123 2.94 10.50 7.20
CA ASN A 123 2.30 9.72 8.25
C ASN A 123 1.42 8.61 7.66
N GLY A 124 0.81 7.80 8.55
CA GLY A 124 -0.07 6.71 8.16
C GLY A 124 -1.30 7.13 7.37
N GLU A 125 -1.93 8.25 7.73
CA GLU A 125 -3.09 8.81 7.03
C GLU A 125 -2.78 9.15 5.57
N SER A 126 -1.60 9.76 5.36
CA SER A 126 -1.10 10.13 4.04
C SER A 126 -0.66 8.92 3.23
N LEU A 127 -0.11 7.88 3.87
CA LEU A 127 0.21 6.63 3.19
C LEU A 127 -1.06 6.00 2.61
N LEU A 128 -2.10 5.81 3.45
CA LEU A 128 -3.36 5.21 2.99
C LEU A 128 -4.00 6.04 1.86
N ALA A 129 -3.97 7.37 1.99
CA ALA A 129 -4.49 8.27 0.96
C ALA A 129 -3.74 8.15 -0.37
N ALA A 130 -2.41 8.05 -0.32
CA ALA A 130 -1.57 7.97 -1.51
C ALA A 130 -1.56 6.58 -2.17
N LEU A 131 -1.77 5.52 -1.39
CA LEU A 131 -1.85 4.16 -1.93
C LEU A 131 -3.14 3.90 -2.71
N LEU A 132 -4.23 4.60 -2.39
CA LEU A 132 -5.50 4.42 -3.07
C LEU A 132 -5.44 4.71 -4.60
N PRO A 133 -4.96 5.88 -5.05
CA PRO A 133 -4.82 6.15 -6.49
C PRO A 133 -3.87 5.14 -7.17
N ALA A 134 -2.78 4.74 -6.49
CA ALA A 134 -1.88 3.70 -7.01
C ALA A 134 -2.60 2.36 -7.21
N ALA A 135 -3.37 1.89 -6.22
CA ALA A 135 -4.13 0.65 -6.30
C ALA A 135 -5.14 0.67 -7.44
N CYS A 136 -5.89 1.77 -7.59
CA CYS A 136 -6.85 1.95 -8.65
C CYS A 136 -6.20 1.98 -10.05
N PHE A 137 -5.05 2.63 -10.19
CA PHE A 137 -4.32 2.67 -11.45
C PHE A 137 -3.75 1.29 -11.81
N LEU A 138 -3.00 0.67 -10.90
CA LEU A 138 -2.34 -0.62 -11.13
C LEU A 138 -3.37 -1.73 -11.38
N GLY A 139 -4.48 -1.75 -10.63
CA GLY A 139 -5.57 -2.70 -10.84
C GLY A 139 -6.18 -2.61 -12.25
N ARG A 140 -6.23 -1.41 -12.83
CA ARG A 140 -6.72 -1.19 -14.20
C ARG A 140 -5.68 -1.56 -15.25
N CYS A 141 -4.41 -1.23 -15.03
CA CYS A 141 -3.33 -1.57 -15.97
C CYS A 141 -3.19 -3.07 -16.24
N LEU A 142 -3.67 -3.93 -15.33
CA LEU A 142 -3.62 -5.38 -15.52
C LEU A 142 -4.43 -5.87 -16.72
N HIS A 143 -5.52 -5.19 -17.08
CA HIS A 143 -6.43 -5.62 -18.14
C HIS A 143 -6.59 -4.59 -19.26
N ASP A 144 -5.97 -3.43 -19.14
CA ASP A 144 -5.99 -2.35 -20.11
C ASP A 144 -4.55 -2.02 -20.54
N GLU A 145 -4.10 -2.69 -21.61
CA GLU A 145 -2.74 -2.51 -22.16
C GLU A 145 -2.49 -1.08 -22.66
N GLU A 146 -3.53 -0.42 -23.20
CA GLU A 146 -3.44 0.98 -23.64
C GLU A 146 -3.17 1.90 -22.45
N LEU A 147 -3.91 1.70 -21.35
CA LEU A 147 -3.68 2.41 -20.09
C LEU A 147 -2.29 2.11 -19.51
N ALA A 148 -1.84 0.86 -19.56
CA ALA A 148 -0.51 0.48 -19.07
C ALA A 148 0.60 1.22 -19.85
N GLY A 149 0.41 1.44 -21.15
CA GLY A 149 1.33 2.20 -22.02
C GLY A 149 1.21 3.73 -21.94
N ASP A 150 0.16 4.27 -21.31
CA ASP A 150 -0.11 5.71 -21.28
C ASP A 150 0.75 6.44 -20.23
N GLU A 151 1.86 7.03 -20.71
CA GLU A 151 2.78 7.83 -19.89
C GLU A 151 2.08 9.02 -19.20
N HIS A 152 1.11 9.66 -19.86
CA HIS A 152 0.42 10.82 -19.29
C HIS A 152 -0.41 10.41 -18.08
N ARG A 153 -1.18 9.32 -18.19
CA ARG A 153 -1.96 8.78 -17.07
C ARG A 153 -1.08 8.27 -15.94
N ARG A 154 0.04 7.62 -16.28
CA ARG A 154 1.03 7.17 -15.29
C ARG A 154 1.58 8.36 -14.49
N LYS A 155 1.98 9.43 -15.18
CA LYS A 155 2.44 10.66 -14.56
C LYS A 155 1.36 11.27 -13.67
N SER A 156 0.12 11.40 -14.16
CA SER A 156 -1.00 11.90 -13.37
C SER A 156 -1.28 11.07 -12.11
N CYS A 157 -1.13 9.75 -12.19
CA CYS A 157 -1.25 8.88 -11.03
C CYS A 157 -0.14 9.15 -9.99
N VAL A 158 1.12 9.24 -10.43
CA VAL A 158 2.24 9.61 -9.56
C VAL A 158 1.99 10.96 -8.88
N GLU A 159 1.57 11.99 -9.62
CA GLU A 159 1.25 13.31 -9.04
C GLU A 159 0.18 13.21 -7.95
N ALA A 160 -0.90 12.47 -8.20
CA ALA A 160 -1.96 12.28 -7.20
C ALA A 160 -1.42 11.60 -5.93
N CYS A 161 -0.61 10.55 -6.08
CA CYS A 161 0.01 9.88 -4.94
C CYS A 161 0.94 10.83 -4.15
N VAL A 162 1.77 11.61 -4.85
CA VAL A 162 2.73 12.55 -4.24
C VAL A 162 2.04 13.62 -3.43
N ILE A 163 0.94 14.18 -3.95
CA ILE A 163 0.13 15.19 -3.25
C ILE A 163 -0.39 14.59 -1.93
N GLU A 164 -1.02 13.42 -1.99
CA GLU A 164 -1.61 12.75 -0.82
C GLU A 164 -0.55 12.30 0.21
N ALA A 165 0.61 11.86 -0.27
CA ALA A 165 1.73 11.41 0.57
C ALA A 165 2.32 12.55 1.41
N GLY A 166 2.12 13.80 0.99
CA GLY A 166 2.59 14.99 1.69
C GLY A 166 3.65 15.79 0.93
N GLY A 167 3.81 15.57 -0.38
CA GLY A 167 4.63 16.40 -1.28
C GLY A 167 5.81 15.70 -1.92
N GLU A 168 6.60 16.49 -2.65
CA GLU A 168 7.67 16.04 -3.57
C GLU A 168 8.72 15.10 -2.98
N LEU A 169 8.96 15.18 -1.67
CA LEU A 169 9.90 14.32 -0.96
C LEU A 169 9.59 12.82 -1.14
N TYR A 170 8.31 12.47 -1.34
CA TYR A 170 7.85 11.08 -1.44
C TYR A 170 7.75 10.58 -2.89
N ARG A 171 7.99 11.46 -3.89
CA ARG A 171 7.88 11.12 -5.31
C ARG A 171 8.69 9.91 -5.76
N PRO A 172 9.96 9.73 -5.36
CA PRO A 172 10.76 8.61 -5.84
C PRO A 172 10.13 7.25 -5.53
N PHE A 173 9.43 7.13 -4.39
CA PHE A 173 8.71 5.91 -4.02
C PHE A 173 7.57 5.60 -5.00
N TYR A 174 6.73 6.59 -5.31
CA TYR A 174 5.57 6.38 -6.18
C TYR A 174 5.96 6.23 -7.66
N GLN A 175 7.04 6.86 -8.11
CA GLN A 175 7.61 6.60 -9.43
C GLN A 175 8.04 5.13 -9.54
N MET A 176 8.76 4.63 -8.54
CA MET A 176 9.18 3.23 -8.49
C MET A 176 7.97 2.28 -8.42
N LEU A 177 7.00 2.55 -7.54
CA LEU A 177 5.82 1.70 -7.34
C LEU A 177 4.93 1.60 -8.59
N ILE A 178 4.79 2.69 -9.33
CA ILE A 178 3.94 2.78 -10.52
C ILE A 178 4.72 2.43 -11.81
N GLY A 179 6.05 2.50 -11.78
CA GLY A 179 6.92 2.24 -12.93
C GLY A 179 7.06 3.44 -13.87
N PHE A 180 7.32 4.63 -13.34
CA PHE A 180 7.62 5.84 -14.12
C PHE A 180 9.12 6.13 -14.20
#